data_AF-A0A6J2U8K0-F1
#
_entry.id   AF-A0A6J2U8K0-F1
#
_cell.length_a   1.000
_cell.length_b   1.000
_cell.length_c   1.000
_cell.angle_alpha   90.00
_cell.angle_beta   90.00
_cell.angle_gamma   90.00
#
_symmetry.space_group_name_H-M   'P 1'
#
loop_
_entity.id
_entity.type
_entity.pdbx_description
1 polymer ?
#
loop_
_entity_poly.entity_id
_entity_poly.type
_entity_poly.pdbx_seq_one_letter_code
_entity_poly.pdbx_strand_id
1 'polypeptide(L)'
;MKEIEYLYNEMGHLGRVHKPPVPWCAIMTNKAMIAMVTAQIGHDWGLFVIVTDLPKYFSGVLGMSVQKNGFLTSLPFILFWVVSIISGFVGDCLIVRNYLSVTNVRKVMTVIAAWGPGAFMVLASYGGCNRMFVVIMFTLCMGSMGPYFTGMKLSPLDMSPNYAGTIMAISNGIGALTGILAPYSVGLLAPNGTMIEWRYVFWLAFALLFITAIVFIVWGSGKVQPYDDPDYAEKRQAEKAIKKSEKEKEK
;
A
#
# COMPACT_ATOMS: atom_id res chain seq x y z
N MET A 1 -12.39 -28.78 27.94
CA MET A 1 -11.48 -28.19 28.94
C MET A 1 -10.05 -28.07 28.43
N LYS A 2 -9.42 -29.13 27.88
CA LYS A 2 -8.05 -29.07 27.33
C LYS A 2 -7.81 -27.98 26.27
N GLU A 3 -8.77 -27.74 25.38
CA GLU A 3 -8.65 -26.67 24.36
C GLU A 3 -8.78 -25.27 24.95
N ILE A 4 -9.66 -25.08 25.95
CA ILE A 4 -9.77 -23.79 26.67
C ILE A 4 -8.49 -23.51 27.46
N GLU A 5 -7.89 -24.54 28.05
CA GLU A 5 -6.66 -24.45 28.83
C GLU A 5 -5.43 -24.26 27.92
N TYR A 6 -5.43 -24.92 26.74
CA TYR A 6 -4.46 -24.67 25.66
C TYR A 6 -4.55 -23.24 25.15
N LEU A 7 -5.77 -22.75 24.89
CA LEU A 7 -6.01 -21.37 24.53
C LEU A 7 -5.61 -20.44 25.68
N TYR A 8 -5.87 -20.73 26.96
CA TYR A 8 -5.46 -19.86 28.06
C TYR A 8 -3.94 -19.80 28.25
N ASN A 9 -3.23 -20.91 28.03
CA ASN A 9 -1.77 -20.96 28.08
C ASN A 9 -1.11 -20.27 26.87
N GLU A 10 -1.64 -20.46 25.65
CA GLU A 10 -1.17 -19.79 24.43
C GLU A 10 -1.60 -18.30 24.40
N MET A 11 -2.78 -17.99 24.92
CA MET A 11 -3.31 -16.62 25.12
C MET A 11 -2.82 -15.99 26.42
N GLY A 12 -1.87 -16.60 27.15
CA GLY A 12 -1.34 -16.09 28.42
C GLY A 12 -0.76 -14.66 28.36
N HIS A 13 -0.61 -14.11 27.16
CA HIS A 13 -0.18 -12.73 26.88
C HIS A 13 -1.24 -11.86 26.15
N LEU A 14 -2.42 -12.40 25.83
CA LEU A 14 -3.54 -11.69 25.19
C LEU A 14 -4.66 -11.28 26.17
N GLY A 15 -4.48 -11.57 27.47
CA GLY A 15 -5.22 -10.87 28.51
C GLY A 15 -5.12 -9.38 28.24
N ARG A 16 -6.20 -8.62 28.47
CA ARG A 16 -6.19 -7.16 28.44
C ARG A 16 -5.26 -6.66 29.56
N VAL A 17 -3.94 -6.83 29.38
CA VAL A 17 -2.91 -6.02 30.00
C VAL A 17 -3.38 -4.60 29.76
N HIS A 18 -3.51 -3.83 30.82
CA HIS A 18 -3.83 -2.42 30.77
C HIS A 18 -3.02 -1.80 29.62
N LYS A 19 -3.65 -1.63 28.45
CA LYS A 19 -2.91 -1.25 27.25
C LYS A 19 -2.39 0.15 27.56
N PRO A 20 -1.07 0.32 27.66
CA PRO A 20 -0.53 1.62 27.96
C PRO A 20 -1.00 2.59 26.87
N PRO A 21 -1.13 3.89 27.20
CA PRO A 21 -1.61 4.89 26.26
C PRO A 21 -0.83 4.78 24.95
N VAL A 22 -1.56 4.82 23.83
CA VAL A 22 -1.00 4.62 22.49
C VAL A 22 0.20 5.55 22.30
N PRO A 23 1.39 5.04 21.93
CA PRO A 23 2.59 5.86 21.78
C PRO A 23 2.56 6.63 20.44
N TRP A 24 1.64 7.58 20.30
CA TRP A 24 1.35 8.33 19.06
C TRP A 24 2.59 8.90 18.39
N CYS A 25 3.43 9.61 19.15
CA CYS A 25 4.67 10.17 18.61
C CYS A 25 5.62 9.09 18.09
N ALA A 26 5.72 7.95 18.77
CA ALA A 26 6.63 6.88 18.35
C ALA A 26 6.13 6.17 17.09
N ILE A 27 4.81 5.99 16.96
CA ILE A 27 4.18 5.42 15.76
C ILE A 27 4.40 6.37 14.58
N MET A 28 4.03 7.64 14.72
CA MET A 28 4.06 8.61 13.61
C MET A 28 5.47 9.01 13.16
N THR A 29 6.48 8.89 14.04
CA THR A 29 7.88 9.18 13.69
C THR A 29 8.68 7.95 13.24
N ASN A 30 8.08 6.75 13.28
CA ASN A 30 8.76 5.53 12.87
C ASN A 30 8.95 5.50 11.34
N LYS A 31 10.17 5.15 10.90
CA LYS A 31 10.53 5.11 9.47
C LYS A 31 9.69 4.11 8.67
N ALA A 32 9.41 2.93 9.21
CA ALA A 32 8.59 1.93 8.54
C ALA A 32 7.12 2.38 8.44
N MET A 33 6.61 3.09 9.45
CA MET A 33 5.27 3.69 9.41
C MET A 33 5.17 4.75 8.32
N ILE A 34 6.12 5.70 8.29
CA ILE A 34 6.17 6.74 7.27
C ILE A 34 6.28 6.12 5.88
N ALA A 35 7.18 5.15 5.70
CA ALA A 35 7.40 4.50 4.41
C ALA A 35 6.14 3.78 3.90
N MET A 36 5.42 3.09 4.79
CA MET A 36 4.16 2.44 4.47
C MET A 36 3.07 3.45 4.10
N VAL A 37 2.91 4.53 4.87
CA VAL A 37 1.93 5.59 4.56
C VAL A 37 2.26 6.25 3.21
N THR A 38 3.53 6.52 2.93
CA THR A 38 3.95 7.06 1.63
C THR A 38 3.61 6.09 0.49
N ALA A 39 3.84 4.80 0.67
CA ALA A 39 3.50 3.79 -0.32
C ALA A 39 1.98 3.62 -0.52
N GLN A 40 1.21 3.74 0.56
CA GLN A 40 -0.26 3.79 0.52
C GLN A 40 -0.76 4.94 -0.36
N ILE A 41 -0.19 6.14 -0.17
CA ILE A 41 -0.55 7.33 -0.95
C ILE A 41 -0.33 7.10 -2.45
N GLY A 42 0.83 6.56 -2.83
CA GLY A 42 1.13 6.31 -4.24
C GLY A 42 0.21 5.27 -4.85
N HIS A 43 -0.02 4.16 -4.14
CA HIS A 43 -0.94 3.12 -4.60
C HIS A 43 -2.36 3.64 -4.77
N ASP A 44 -2.91 4.31 -3.76
CA ASP A 44 -4.29 4.83 -3.81
C ASP A 44 -4.43 5.91 -4.88
N TRP A 45 -3.41 6.74 -5.09
CA TRP A 45 -3.38 7.68 -6.21
C TRP A 45 -3.56 6.96 -7.56
N GLY A 46 -2.73 5.95 -7.82
CA GLY A 46 -2.80 5.18 -9.06
C GLY A 46 -4.15 4.47 -9.21
N LEU A 47 -4.64 3.85 -8.13
CA LEU A 47 -5.91 3.15 -8.12
C LEU A 47 -7.09 4.08 -8.41
N PHE A 48 -7.12 5.26 -7.76
CA PHE A 48 -8.18 6.23 -7.98
C PHE A 48 -8.15 6.77 -9.41
N VAL A 49 -6.99 7.16 -9.96
CA VAL A 49 -6.88 7.57 -11.37
C VAL A 49 -7.48 6.51 -12.30
N ILE A 50 -7.23 5.23 -12.06
CA ILE A 50 -7.85 4.17 -12.87
C ILE A 50 -9.36 4.11 -12.62
N VAL A 51 -9.81 4.01 -11.37
CA VAL A 51 -11.24 3.80 -11.07
C VAL A 51 -12.11 4.99 -11.48
N THR A 52 -11.67 6.22 -11.25
CA THR A 52 -12.47 7.43 -11.50
C THR A 52 -12.37 7.91 -12.95
N ASP A 53 -11.20 7.74 -13.57
CA ASP A 53 -10.88 8.44 -14.80
C ASP A 53 -10.68 7.49 -16.01
N LEU A 54 -10.48 6.18 -15.79
CA LEU A 54 -10.48 5.19 -16.88
C LEU A 54 -11.80 5.20 -17.69
N PRO A 55 -13.00 5.28 -17.09
CA PRO A 55 -14.24 5.37 -17.86
C PRO A 55 -14.29 6.61 -18.76
N LYS A 56 -13.77 7.76 -18.27
CA LYS A 56 -13.67 9.00 -19.05
C LYS A 56 -12.69 8.86 -20.21
N TYR A 57 -11.55 8.21 -19.98
CA TYR A 57 -10.57 7.92 -21.02
C TYR A 57 -11.14 7.00 -22.11
N PHE A 58 -11.86 5.93 -21.73
CA PHE A 58 -12.51 5.03 -22.68
C PHE A 58 -13.61 5.72 -23.50
N SER A 59 -14.41 6.58 -22.88
CA SER A 59 -15.45 7.32 -23.58
C SER A 59 -14.89 8.44 -24.46
N GLY A 60 -13.97 9.25 -23.92
CA GLY A 60 -13.47 10.46 -24.59
C GLY A 60 -12.40 10.17 -25.65
N VAL A 61 -11.44 9.29 -25.36
CA VAL A 61 -10.29 9.02 -26.24
C VAL A 61 -10.55 7.83 -27.16
N LEU A 62 -11.11 6.73 -26.63
CA LEU A 62 -11.37 5.53 -27.44
C LEU A 62 -12.75 5.55 -28.11
N GLY A 63 -13.66 6.44 -27.71
CA GLY A 63 -15.03 6.49 -28.23
C GLY A 63 -15.86 5.26 -27.89
N MET A 64 -15.49 4.51 -26.86
CA MET A 64 -16.21 3.30 -26.44
C MET A 64 -17.30 3.66 -25.43
N SER A 65 -18.54 3.30 -25.73
CA SER A 65 -19.61 3.37 -24.72
C SER A 65 -19.39 2.28 -23.68
N VAL A 66 -19.04 2.69 -22.46
CA VAL A 66 -18.79 1.83 -21.29
C VAL A 66 -19.99 0.90 -21.04
N GLN A 67 -21.22 1.36 -21.29
CA GLN A 67 -22.47 0.61 -21.08
C GLN A 67 -22.63 -0.57 -22.05
N LYS A 68 -22.21 -0.42 -23.31
CA LYS A 68 -22.27 -1.53 -24.30
C LYS A 68 -21.12 -2.51 -24.13
N ASN A 69 -19.99 -2.03 -23.61
CA ASN A 69 -18.76 -2.81 -23.41
C ASN A 69 -18.56 -3.25 -21.96
N GLY A 70 -19.66 -3.44 -21.21
CA GLY A 70 -19.64 -3.81 -19.78
C GLY A 70 -18.71 -4.99 -19.45
N PHE A 71 -18.66 -5.98 -20.36
CA PHE A 71 -17.74 -7.11 -20.26
C PHE A 71 -16.26 -6.70 -20.34
N LEU A 72 -15.88 -5.84 -21.29
CA LEU A 72 -14.49 -5.36 -21.41
C LEU A 72 -14.09 -4.47 -20.24
N THR A 73 -15.04 -3.74 -19.66
CA THR A 73 -14.80 -2.86 -18.52
C THR A 73 -14.71 -3.59 -17.19
N SER A 74 -15.23 -4.83 -17.08
CA SER A 74 -15.11 -5.65 -15.88
C SER A 74 -13.83 -6.48 -15.84
N LEU A 75 -13.20 -6.76 -16.99
CA LEU A 75 -11.95 -7.53 -17.08
C LEU A 75 -10.83 -7.04 -16.15
N PRO A 76 -10.51 -5.73 -16.05
CA PRO A 76 -9.47 -5.24 -15.14
C PRO A 76 -9.75 -5.61 -13.68
N PHE A 77 -11.01 -5.51 -13.24
CA PHE A 77 -11.41 -5.79 -11.85
C PHE A 77 -11.36 -7.29 -11.55
N ILE A 78 -11.79 -8.13 -12.49
CA ILE A 78 -11.71 -9.58 -12.35
C ILE A 78 -10.25 -10.01 -12.26
N LEU A 79 -9.39 -9.50 -13.14
CA LEU A 79 -7.97 -9.85 -13.11
C LEU A 79 -7.31 -9.36 -11.82
N PHE A 80 -7.62 -8.14 -11.37
CA PHE A 80 -7.16 -7.63 -10.08
C PHE A 80 -7.54 -8.56 -8.92
N TRP A 81 -8.80 -9.01 -8.88
CA TRP A 81 -9.27 -9.93 -7.85
C TRP A 81 -8.52 -11.29 -7.89
N VAL A 82 -8.41 -11.90 -9.07
CA VAL A 82 -7.69 -13.18 -9.24
C VAL A 82 -6.22 -13.05 -8.84
N VAL A 83 -5.53 -12.01 -9.33
CA VAL A 83 -4.11 -11.79 -9.01
C VAL A 83 -3.91 -11.51 -7.53
N SER A 84 -4.83 -10.78 -6.88
CA SER A 84 -4.76 -10.52 -5.43
C SER A 84 -4.81 -11.80 -4.60
N ILE A 85 -5.63 -12.77 -5.00
CA ILE A 85 -5.71 -14.08 -4.33
C ILE A 85 -4.42 -14.85 -4.56
N ILE A 86 -3.98 -14.96 -5.81
CA ILE A 86 -2.76 -15.70 -6.17
C ILE A 86 -1.54 -15.11 -5.47
N SER A 87 -1.41 -13.78 -5.42
CA SER A 87 -0.29 -13.12 -4.75
C SER A 87 -0.26 -13.41 -3.26
N GLY A 88 -1.42 -13.57 -2.62
CA GLY A 88 -1.53 -14.02 -1.23
C GLY A 88 -0.90 -15.40 -1.03
N PHE A 89 -1.36 -16.39 -1.79
CA PHE A 89 -0.80 -17.75 -1.74
C PHE A 89 0.69 -17.80 -2.05
N VAL A 90 1.14 -17.06 -3.06
CA VAL A 90 2.56 -16.98 -3.43
C VAL A 90 3.38 -16.35 -2.30
N GLY A 91 2.89 -15.26 -1.71
CA GLY A 91 3.54 -14.59 -0.59
C GLY A 91 3.69 -15.52 0.62
N ASP A 92 2.63 -16.20 1.00
CA ASP A 92 2.65 -17.15 2.13
C ASP A 92 3.57 -18.34 1.84
N CYS A 93 3.53 -18.88 0.62
CA CYS A 93 4.44 -19.97 0.22
C CYS A 93 5.91 -19.54 0.29
N LEU A 94 6.25 -18.33 -0.14
CA LEU A 94 7.62 -17.80 -0.08
C LEU A 94 8.13 -17.65 1.36
N ILE A 95 7.24 -17.27 2.28
CA ILE A 95 7.53 -17.12 3.71
C ILE A 95 7.68 -18.49 4.37
N VAL A 96 6.69 -19.38 4.22
CA VAL A 96 6.65 -20.70 4.89
C VAL A 96 7.79 -21.60 4.42
N ARG A 97 8.16 -21.54 3.15
CA ARG A 97 9.29 -22.30 2.61
C ARG A 97 10.67 -21.68 2.91
N ASN A 98 10.70 -20.57 3.67
CA ASN A 98 11.91 -19.84 4.03
C ASN A 98 12.76 -19.38 2.83
N TYR A 99 12.15 -19.15 1.66
CA TYR A 99 12.86 -18.62 0.50
C TYR A 99 13.17 -17.12 0.67
N LEU A 100 12.25 -16.38 1.28
CA LEU A 100 12.40 -14.95 1.55
C LEU A 100 11.89 -14.63 2.95
N SER A 101 12.52 -13.64 3.60
CA SER A 101 11.99 -13.07 4.85
C SER A 101 10.67 -12.34 4.59
N VAL A 102 9.82 -12.23 5.62
CA VAL A 102 8.56 -11.47 5.55
C VAL A 102 8.79 -10.07 4.96
N THR A 103 9.84 -9.38 5.43
CA THR A 103 10.18 -8.04 4.94
C THR A 103 10.47 -8.02 3.44
N ASN A 104 11.23 -9.00 2.93
CA ASN A 104 11.57 -9.06 1.52
C ASN A 104 10.34 -9.41 0.66
N VAL A 105 9.48 -10.31 1.13
CA VAL A 105 8.21 -10.61 0.45
C VAL A 105 7.34 -9.36 0.38
N ARG A 106 7.17 -8.63 1.49
CA ARG A 106 6.41 -7.38 1.50
C ARG A 106 6.97 -6.36 0.51
N LYS A 107 8.30 -6.18 0.48
CA LYS A 107 8.97 -5.26 -0.47
C LYS A 107 8.77 -5.66 -1.92
N VAL A 108 9.02 -6.93 -2.28
CA VAL A 108 8.88 -7.42 -3.66
C VAL A 108 7.44 -7.26 -4.15
N MET A 109 6.46 -7.67 -3.34
CA MET A 109 5.04 -7.54 -3.70
C MET A 109 4.63 -6.08 -3.87
N THR A 110 5.10 -5.18 -3.00
CA THR A 110 4.87 -3.73 -3.14
C THR A 110 5.48 -3.15 -4.41
N VAL A 111 6.68 -3.60 -4.81
CA VAL A 111 7.33 -3.14 -6.05
C VAL A 111 6.54 -3.58 -7.27
N ILE A 112 6.12 -4.85 -7.33
CA ILE A 112 5.30 -5.36 -8.42
C ILE A 112 4.00 -4.56 -8.50
N ALA A 113 3.37 -4.31 -7.35
CA ALA A 113 2.12 -3.56 -7.23
C ALA A 113 2.22 -2.06 -7.50
N ALA A 114 3.42 -1.49 -7.61
CA ALA A 114 3.62 -0.08 -7.91
C ALA A 114 4.18 0.15 -9.32
N TRP A 115 5.27 -0.56 -9.65
CA TRP A 115 5.97 -0.37 -10.92
C TRP A 115 5.26 -1.05 -12.08
N GLY A 116 4.64 -2.21 -11.85
CA GLY A 116 3.85 -2.91 -12.87
C GLY A 116 2.71 -2.04 -13.40
N PRO A 117 1.80 -1.55 -12.53
CA PRO A 117 0.66 -0.76 -12.98
C PRO A 117 1.09 0.52 -13.69
N GLY A 118 2.06 1.24 -13.14
CA GLY A 118 2.49 2.49 -13.75
C GLY A 118 3.18 2.27 -15.12
N ALA A 119 3.95 1.19 -15.31
CA ALA A 119 4.51 0.84 -16.61
C ALA A 119 3.41 0.53 -17.64
N PHE A 120 2.44 -0.31 -17.28
CA PHE A 120 1.32 -0.65 -18.17
C PHE A 120 0.43 0.57 -18.48
N MET A 121 0.24 1.47 -17.52
CA MET A 121 -0.52 2.71 -17.70
C MET A 121 0.16 3.64 -18.71
N VAL A 122 1.48 3.83 -18.60
CA VAL A 122 2.26 4.60 -19.58
C VAL A 122 2.21 3.94 -20.96
N LEU A 123 2.39 2.62 -21.05
CA LEU A 123 2.29 1.88 -22.32
C LEU A 123 0.91 2.02 -22.97
N ALA A 124 -0.18 1.98 -22.18
CA ALA A 124 -1.54 2.19 -22.67
C ALA A 124 -1.70 3.58 -23.34
N SER A 125 -0.99 4.60 -22.84
CA SER A 125 -0.99 5.96 -23.40
C SER A 125 -0.34 6.07 -24.79
N TYR A 126 0.43 5.06 -25.21
CA TYR A 126 1.06 4.99 -26.53
C TYR A 126 0.31 4.07 -27.50
N GLY A 127 -0.82 3.49 -27.09
CA GLY A 127 -1.61 2.57 -27.91
C GLY A 127 -2.30 3.20 -29.14
N GLY A 128 -2.36 4.53 -29.22
CA GLY A 128 -2.97 5.24 -30.35
C GLY A 128 -4.43 4.83 -30.57
N CYS A 129 -4.78 4.51 -31.81
CA CYS A 129 -6.13 4.08 -32.18
C CYS A 129 -6.41 2.60 -31.90
N ASN A 130 -5.43 1.81 -31.44
CA ASN A 130 -5.63 0.39 -31.16
C ASN A 130 -6.35 0.18 -29.82
N ARG A 131 -7.69 0.18 -29.87
CA ARG A 131 -8.56 0.03 -28.70
C ARG A 131 -8.29 -1.25 -27.92
N MET A 132 -8.06 -2.37 -28.61
CA MET A 132 -7.85 -3.67 -27.97
C MET A 132 -6.53 -3.69 -27.18
N PHE A 133 -5.45 -3.15 -27.76
CA PHE A 133 -4.18 -3.01 -27.06
C PHE A 133 -4.33 -2.20 -25.77
N VAL A 134 -5.03 -1.06 -25.84
CA VAL A 134 -5.24 -0.18 -24.68
C VAL A 134 -6.04 -0.88 -23.58
N VAL A 135 -7.11 -1.61 -23.93
CA VAL A 135 -7.89 -2.39 -22.96
C VAL A 135 -7.04 -3.47 -22.29
N ILE A 136 -6.22 -4.21 -23.06
CA ILE A 136 -5.33 -5.23 -22.50
C ILE A 136 -4.31 -4.59 -21.55
N MET A 137 -3.68 -3.48 -21.94
CA MET A 137 -2.72 -2.79 -21.08
C MET A 137 -3.35 -2.30 -19.77
N PHE A 138 -4.55 -1.71 -19.81
CA PHE A 138 -5.25 -1.31 -18.56
C PHE A 138 -5.72 -2.51 -17.73
N THR A 139 -6.05 -3.63 -18.38
CA THR A 139 -6.38 -4.88 -17.68
C THR A 139 -5.16 -5.41 -16.92
N LEU A 140 -4.00 -5.48 -17.58
CA LEU A 140 -2.72 -5.86 -16.97
C LEU A 140 -2.27 -4.88 -15.90
N CYS A 141 -2.48 -3.57 -16.13
CA CYS A 141 -2.22 -2.51 -15.16
C CYS A 141 -2.95 -2.81 -13.85
N MET A 142 -4.26 -3.03 -13.91
CA MET A 142 -5.07 -3.33 -12.73
C MET A 142 -4.75 -4.69 -12.12
N GLY A 143 -4.53 -5.71 -12.94
CA GLY A 143 -4.08 -7.02 -12.48
C GLY A 143 -2.79 -6.93 -11.66
N SER A 144 -1.81 -6.18 -12.15
CA SER A 144 -0.53 -5.99 -11.47
C SER A 144 -0.62 -5.19 -10.17
N MET A 145 -1.74 -4.49 -9.89
CA MET A 145 -1.98 -3.88 -8.57
C MET A 145 -2.34 -4.93 -7.50
N GLY A 146 -2.80 -6.13 -7.87
CA GLY A 146 -3.27 -7.16 -6.93
C GLY A 146 -2.31 -7.53 -5.78
N PRO A 147 -0.99 -7.67 -6.03
CA PRO A 147 0.00 -7.97 -4.99
C PRO A 147 0.09 -6.93 -3.86
N TYR A 148 -0.53 -5.77 -4.02
CA TYR A 148 -0.63 -4.74 -3.00
C TYR A 148 -1.19 -5.24 -1.67
N PHE A 149 -2.21 -6.10 -1.68
CA PHE A 149 -2.79 -6.64 -0.43
C PHE A 149 -1.75 -7.44 0.35
N THR A 150 -1.01 -8.29 -0.35
CA THR A 150 0.06 -9.10 0.23
C THR A 150 1.27 -8.26 0.63
N GLY A 151 1.60 -7.20 -0.13
CA GLY A 151 2.76 -6.36 0.10
C GLY A 151 2.59 -5.33 1.21
N MET A 152 1.48 -4.59 1.19
CA MET A 152 1.27 -3.42 2.04
C MET A 152 0.16 -3.60 3.07
N LYS A 153 -1.01 -4.14 2.70
CA LYS A 153 -2.16 -4.23 3.63
C LYS A 153 -1.90 -5.12 4.84
N LEU A 154 -1.02 -6.11 4.71
CA LEU A 154 -0.59 -6.96 5.82
C LEU A 154 0.55 -6.35 6.65
N SER A 155 1.28 -5.34 6.13
CA SER A 155 2.43 -4.74 6.83
C SER A 155 2.08 -4.14 8.21
N PRO A 156 0.92 -3.49 8.44
CA PRO A 156 0.53 -3.03 9.79
C PRO A 156 0.47 -4.16 10.83
N LEU A 157 -0.01 -5.34 10.43
CA LEU A 157 -0.11 -6.51 11.31
C LEU A 157 1.28 -7.06 11.63
N ASP A 158 2.16 -7.14 10.63
CA ASP A 158 3.55 -7.59 10.82
C ASP A 158 4.36 -6.62 11.68
N MET A 159 4.07 -5.31 11.59
CA MET A 159 4.79 -4.26 12.31
C MET A 159 4.34 -4.10 13.76
N SER A 160 3.05 -4.25 14.06
CA SER A 160 2.53 -4.07 15.41
C SER A 160 1.19 -4.76 15.58
N PRO A 161 1.17 -6.03 16.04
CA PRO A 161 -0.07 -6.74 16.35
C PRO A 161 -0.95 -5.99 17.37
N ASN A 162 -0.35 -5.29 18.35
CA ASN A 162 -1.11 -4.60 19.41
C ASN A 162 -1.85 -3.35 18.93
N TYR A 163 -1.30 -2.66 17.92
CA TYR A 163 -1.81 -1.39 17.37
C TYR A 163 -2.14 -1.45 15.87
N ALA A 164 -2.21 -2.64 15.27
CA ALA A 164 -2.43 -2.83 13.83
C ALA A 164 -3.68 -2.11 13.31
N GLY A 165 -4.79 -2.19 14.05
CA GLY A 165 -6.04 -1.52 13.69
C GLY A 165 -5.89 0.01 13.61
N THR A 166 -5.19 0.61 14.58
CA THR A 166 -4.91 2.06 14.60
C THR A 166 -4.00 2.47 13.44
N ILE A 167 -2.93 1.71 13.21
CA ILE A 167 -1.98 1.95 12.11
C ILE A 167 -2.67 1.85 10.74
N MET A 168 -3.50 0.82 10.56
CA MET A 168 -4.26 0.61 9.33
C MET A 168 -5.29 1.73 9.12
N ALA A 169 -5.96 2.19 10.17
CA ALA A 169 -6.90 3.31 10.10
C ALA A 169 -6.21 4.62 9.70
N ILE A 170 -5.05 4.94 10.29
CA ILE A 170 -4.26 6.12 9.92
C ILE A 170 -3.83 6.03 8.46
N SER A 171 -3.25 4.90 8.05
CA SER A 171 -2.79 4.68 6.67
C SER A 171 -3.93 4.85 5.68
N ASN A 172 -5.06 4.16 5.90
CA ASN A 172 -6.22 4.24 5.01
C ASN A 172 -6.86 5.63 5.01
N GLY A 173 -6.89 6.32 6.15
CA GLY A 173 -7.42 7.68 6.25
C GLY A 173 -6.60 8.68 5.44
N ILE A 174 -5.27 8.59 5.51
CA ILE A 174 -4.37 9.42 4.68
C ILE A 174 -4.49 9.02 3.20
N GLY A 175 -4.56 7.72 2.91
CA GLY A 175 -4.80 7.20 1.57
C GLY A 175 -6.09 7.73 0.95
N ALA A 176 -7.18 7.83 1.72
CA ALA A 176 -8.45 8.36 1.24
C ALA A 176 -8.38 9.83 0.79
N LEU A 177 -7.48 10.64 1.35
CA LEU A 177 -7.26 12.02 0.89
C LEU A 177 -6.78 12.07 -0.56
N THR A 178 -6.06 11.04 -1.01
CA THR A 178 -5.64 10.94 -2.42
C THR A 178 -6.83 10.78 -3.36
N GLY A 179 -7.95 10.23 -2.89
CA GLY A 179 -9.18 10.13 -3.67
C GLY A 179 -9.83 11.48 -4.00
N ILE A 180 -9.45 12.54 -3.29
CA ILE A 180 -9.85 13.92 -3.60
C ILE A 180 -8.80 14.57 -4.51
N LEU A 181 -7.52 14.42 -4.18
CA LEU A 181 -6.42 15.09 -4.88
C LEU A 181 -6.14 14.52 -6.27
N ALA A 182 -6.29 13.21 -6.46
CA ALA A 182 -5.98 12.56 -7.73
C ALA A 182 -6.95 12.98 -8.84
N PRO A 183 -8.28 12.89 -8.69
CA PRO A 183 -9.21 13.35 -9.73
C PRO A 183 -9.12 14.87 -9.98
N TYR A 184 -8.85 15.66 -8.93
CA TYR A 184 -8.61 17.10 -9.07
C TYR A 184 -7.39 17.40 -9.97
N SER A 185 -6.28 16.68 -9.75
CA SER A 185 -5.07 16.81 -10.56
C SER A 185 -5.30 16.38 -12.02
N VAL A 186 -6.08 15.32 -12.23
CA VAL A 186 -6.49 14.89 -13.58
C VAL A 186 -7.29 16.00 -14.28
N GLY A 187 -8.23 16.64 -13.58
CA GLY A 187 -9.02 17.74 -14.13
C GLY A 187 -8.19 18.96 -14.56
N LEU A 188 -7.08 19.24 -13.87
CA LEU A 188 -6.15 20.31 -14.24
C LEU A 188 -5.23 19.93 -15.41
N LEU A 189 -4.81 18.67 -15.48
CA LEU A 189 -3.86 18.18 -16.48
C LEU A 189 -4.51 17.77 -17.80
N ALA A 190 -5.78 17.37 -17.78
CA ALA A 190 -6.54 16.96 -18.95
C ALA A 190 -7.86 17.71 -19.10
N PRO A 191 -7.84 19.05 -19.23
CA PRO A 191 -9.05 19.85 -19.36
C PRO A 191 -9.77 19.59 -20.70
N ASN A 192 -9.03 19.29 -21.76
CA ASN A 192 -9.60 19.06 -23.10
C ASN A 192 -9.74 17.57 -23.44
N GLY A 193 -9.27 16.68 -22.56
CA GLY A 193 -9.34 15.24 -22.73
C GLY A 193 -8.49 14.70 -23.88
N THR A 194 -7.45 15.43 -24.31
CA THR A 194 -6.62 15.01 -25.45
C THR A 194 -5.66 13.89 -25.06
N MET A 195 -5.23 13.08 -26.04
CA MET A 195 -4.31 11.96 -25.80
C MET A 195 -2.98 12.39 -25.17
N ILE A 196 -2.47 13.58 -25.51
CA ILE A 196 -1.23 14.12 -24.95
C ILE A 196 -1.41 14.56 -23.49
N GLU A 197 -2.55 15.16 -23.15
CA GLU A 197 -2.89 15.53 -21.77
C GLU A 197 -2.99 14.30 -20.87
N TRP A 198 -3.69 13.25 -21.34
CA TRP A 198 -3.78 11.98 -20.61
C TRP A 198 -2.43 11.30 -20.43
N ARG A 199 -1.51 11.45 -21.40
CA ARG A 199 -0.15 10.94 -21.26
C ARG A 199 0.58 11.62 -20.10
N TYR A 200 0.44 12.92 -19.90
CA TYR A 200 1.02 13.61 -18.74
C TYR A 200 0.43 13.10 -17.41
N VAL A 201 -0.89 12.87 -17.36
CA VAL A 201 -1.56 12.27 -16.19
C VAL A 201 -0.96 10.91 -15.85
N PHE A 202 -0.78 10.04 -16.85
CA PHE A 202 -0.24 8.70 -16.65
C PHE A 202 1.24 8.69 -16.25
N TRP A 203 2.05 9.60 -16.80
CA TRP A 203 3.44 9.78 -16.36
C TRP A 203 3.55 10.30 -14.93
N LEU A 204 2.67 11.22 -14.53
CA LEU A 204 2.60 11.70 -13.15
C LEU A 204 2.24 10.55 -12.20
N ALA A 205 1.24 9.74 -12.54
CA ALA A 205 0.86 8.58 -11.74
C ALA A 205 2.01 7.57 -11.64
N PHE A 206 2.71 7.28 -12.75
CA PHE A 206 3.89 6.41 -12.74
C PHE A 206 5.01 6.97 -11.85
N ALA A 207 5.33 8.26 -11.96
CA ALA A 207 6.36 8.89 -11.15
C ALA A 207 6.02 8.81 -9.65
N LEU A 208 4.78 9.09 -9.27
CA LEU A 208 4.31 8.96 -7.89
C LEU A 208 4.43 7.53 -7.39
N LEU A 209 3.85 6.55 -8.10
CA LEU A 209 3.93 5.13 -7.76
C LEU A 209 5.39 4.67 -7.60
N PHE A 210 6.27 5.08 -8.51
CA PHE A 210 7.66 4.69 -8.53
C PHE A 210 8.43 5.25 -7.32
N ILE A 211 8.30 6.56 -7.06
CA ILE A 211 8.96 7.24 -5.94
C ILE A 211 8.46 6.68 -4.61
N THR A 212 7.15 6.54 -4.43
CA THR A 212 6.59 6.03 -3.18
C THR A 212 7.01 4.59 -2.89
N ALA A 213 7.13 3.76 -3.94
CA ALA A 213 7.62 2.40 -3.80
C ALA A 213 9.11 2.37 -3.40
N ILE A 214 9.94 3.26 -3.95
CA ILE A 214 11.36 3.38 -3.53
C ILE A 214 11.46 3.68 -2.04
N VAL A 215 10.65 4.62 -1.53
CA VAL A 215 10.62 4.94 -0.10
C VAL A 215 10.32 3.68 0.74
N PHE A 216 9.37 2.85 0.29
CA PHE A 216 9.06 1.58 0.95
C PHE A 216 10.17 0.53 0.83
N ILE A 217 10.87 0.45 -0.30
CA ILE A 217 12.01 -0.47 -0.45
C ILE A 217 13.12 -0.11 0.54
N VAL A 218 13.41 1.18 0.71
CA VAL A 218 14.51 1.64 1.56
C VAL A 218 14.16 1.51 3.05
N TRP A 219 12.96 1.91 3.46
CA TRP A 219 12.61 2.01 4.90
C TRP A 219 11.52 1.05 5.38
N GLY A 220 10.84 0.34 4.47
CA GLY A 220 9.83 -0.64 4.83
C GLY A 220 10.41 -1.83 5.61
N SER A 221 9.64 -2.33 6.57
CA SER A 221 10.01 -3.43 7.45
C SER A 221 8.80 -4.30 7.74
N GLY A 222 8.97 -5.63 7.65
CA GLY A 222 7.98 -6.62 8.08
C GLY A 222 8.36 -7.28 9.41
N LYS A 223 9.07 -6.55 10.26
CA LYS A 223 9.41 -6.96 11.64
C LYS A 223 8.61 -6.12 12.63
N VAL A 224 8.28 -6.73 13.77
CA VAL A 224 7.64 -6.03 14.89
C VAL A 224 8.48 -4.82 15.30
N GLN A 225 7.84 -3.67 15.41
CA GLN A 225 8.48 -2.40 15.71
C GLN A 225 8.59 -2.19 17.23
N PRO A 226 9.60 -1.43 17.70
CA PRO A 226 9.84 -1.26 19.14
C PRO A 226 8.66 -0.67 19.92
N TYR A 227 7.82 0.15 19.27
CA TYR A 227 6.67 0.78 19.89
C TYR A 227 5.49 -0.18 20.14
N ASP A 228 5.56 -1.43 19.66
CA ASP A 228 4.54 -2.46 19.91
C ASP A 228 4.62 -3.05 21.32
N ASP A 229 5.78 -2.90 21.99
CA ASP A 229 6.02 -3.34 23.35
C ASP A 229 5.13 -2.57 24.34
N PRO A 230 4.32 -3.23 25.19
CA PRO A 230 3.53 -2.56 26.22
C PRO A 230 4.38 -1.68 27.13
N ASP A 231 5.58 -2.13 27.50
CA ASP A 231 6.42 -1.38 28.44
C ASP A 231 7.26 -0.30 27.73
N TYR A 232 6.96 -0.01 26.46
CA TYR A 232 7.73 0.93 25.64
C TYR A 232 7.87 2.31 26.27
N ALA A 233 6.78 2.83 26.85
CA ALA A 233 6.78 4.15 27.48
C ALA A 233 7.72 4.21 28.70
N GLU A 234 7.69 3.18 29.54
CA GLU A 234 8.53 3.07 30.74
C GLU A 234 10.00 2.87 30.37
N LYS A 235 10.28 1.94 29.45
CA LYS A 235 11.66 1.71 28.92
C LYS A 235 12.25 2.98 28.33
N ARG A 236 11.48 3.73 27.55
CA ARG A 236 11.96 4.98 26.93
C ARG A 236 12.17 6.10 27.95
N GLN A 237 11.40 6.14 29.05
CA GLN A 237 11.65 7.07 30.15
C GLN A 237 12.92 6.69 30.92
N ALA A 238 13.11 5.40 31.22
CA ALA A 238 14.31 4.89 31.86
C ALA A 238 15.57 5.20 31.04
N GLU A 239 15.56 4.95 29.72
CA GLU A 239 16.68 5.29 28.82
C GLU A 239 17.00 6.78 28.81
N LYS A 240 15.98 7.65 28.83
CA LYS A 240 16.18 9.10 28.88
C LYS A 240 16.79 9.54 30.21
N ALA A 241 16.36 8.95 31.32
CA ALA A 241 16.90 9.23 32.65
C ALA A 241 18.38 8.81 32.74
N ILE A 242 18.73 7.62 32.24
CA ILE A 242 20.12 7.13 32.19
C ILE A 242 20.99 8.08 31.38
N LYS A 243 20.60 8.40 30.13
CA LYS A 243 21.34 9.34 29.26
C LYS A 243 21.50 10.73 29.87
N LYS A 244 20.50 11.19 30.64
CA LYS A 244 20.59 12.48 31.34
C LYS A 244 21.62 12.41 32.47
N SER A 245 21.61 11.35 33.26
CA SER A 245 22.60 11.13 34.33
C SER A 245 24.03 10.94 33.81
N GLU A 246 24.21 10.31 32.65
CA GLU A 246 25.53 10.21 32.00
C GLU A 246 26.05 11.58 31.57
N LYS A 247 25.20 12.40 30.94
CA LYS A 247 25.56 13.77 30.53
C LYS A 247 25.83 14.72 31.70
N GLU A 248 25.21 14.48 32.85
CA GLU A 248 25.47 15.22 34.08
C GLU A 248 26.77 14.78 34.75
N LYS A 249 27.24 13.53 34.53
CA LYS A 249 28.55 13.04 35.02
C LYS A 249 29.72 13.45 34.13
N GLU A 250 29.48 13.78 32.86
CA GLU A 250 30.49 14.25 31.90
C GLU A 250 30.73 15.78 31.94
N LYS A 251 29.92 16.53 32.72
CA LYS A 251 30.09 17.97 32.95
C LYS A 251 30.77 18.24 34.29
#